data_AF-A0A0U5C3D6-F1
#
_entry.id   AF-A0A0U5C3D6-F1
#
_cell.length_a   1.000
_cell.length_b   1.000
_cell.length_c   1.000
_cell.angle_alpha   90.00
_cell.angle_beta   90.00
_cell.angle_gamma   90.00
#
_symmetry.space_group_name_H-M   'P 1'
#
loop_
_entity.id
_entity.type
_entity.pdbx_description
1 polymer ?
#
loop_
_entity_poly.entity_id
_entity_poly.type
_entity_poly.pdbx_seq_one_letter_code
_entity_poly.pdbx_strand_id
1 'polypeptide(L)'
;MPFPHDSLREPAPWKKYDHLTVRDRLDQITGFTKREKGLFELNTNTFGSAPASEIGFVKALRWFALGGHSMAGVFKLAGVFKLGKGGITAFARRMFAEFRGDSIFGGVVKEVKQVASGVKVRMVDRSMKRAKVVVLTIPLNCLSDIMFSPPLSPLRQEAIATGQINQGAKIHFKLRETLPGWFFTTEPGRSRFVFAFSDHNGTQPSSPSGTYCIGFGYNGSFADKTNGKAIVSAFNEDINPNYTVEAYVTHDWMNDPYAKGAWACWGPGCTSKYLKALQEPHGRVVFASADWADGWRGFVDGALERGQVAVSDVLALLGTELPGMAKL
;
A
#
# COMPACT_ATOMS: atom_id res chain seq x y z
N MET A 1 10.47 -9.59 -17.72
CA MET A 1 10.16 -8.80 -16.51
C MET A 1 9.08 -7.80 -16.87
N PRO A 2 8.11 -7.51 -16.00
CA PRO A 2 7.11 -6.48 -16.29
C PRO A 2 7.84 -5.14 -16.55
N PHE A 3 7.35 -4.35 -17.52
CA PHE A 3 7.73 -2.94 -17.60
C PHE A 3 7.07 -2.26 -16.41
N PRO A 4 7.83 -1.88 -15.38
CA PRO A 4 7.23 -1.62 -14.07
C PRO A 4 6.43 -0.32 -14.01
N HIS A 5 6.48 0.53 -15.04
CA HIS A 5 5.64 1.73 -15.18
C HIS A 5 4.65 1.64 -16.36
N ASP A 6 4.54 0.47 -16.98
CA ASP A 6 3.64 0.18 -18.09
C ASP A 6 3.22 -1.30 -18.00
N SER A 7 2.45 -1.61 -16.95
CA SER A 7 2.25 -2.98 -16.49
C SER A 7 1.56 -3.85 -17.55
N LEU A 8 0.74 -3.24 -18.42
CA LEU A 8 -0.10 -3.92 -19.39
C LEU A 8 0.50 -3.94 -20.81
N ARG A 9 1.72 -3.43 -21.00
CA ARG A 9 2.42 -3.44 -22.29
C ARG A 9 2.54 -4.84 -22.89
N GLU A 10 2.19 -4.96 -24.16
CA GLU A 10 2.40 -6.17 -24.94
C GLU A 10 3.77 -6.16 -25.67
N PRO A 11 4.44 -7.33 -25.81
CA PRO A 11 4.05 -8.62 -25.24
C PRO A 11 4.21 -8.65 -23.71
N ALA A 12 3.23 -9.23 -23.01
CA ALA A 12 3.18 -9.34 -21.55
C ALA A 12 3.48 -10.77 -21.05
N PRO A 13 4.70 -11.31 -21.21
CA PRO A 13 5.02 -12.70 -20.88
C PRO A 13 4.90 -13.03 -19.39
N TRP A 14 4.75 -12.04 -18.52
CA TRP A 14 4.52 -12.23 -17.09
C TRP A 14 3.10 -12.74 -16.79
N LYS A 15 2.11 -12.49 -17.66
CA LYS A 15 0.70 -12.89 -17.44
C LYS A 15 0.54 -14.39 -17.22
N LYS A 16 1.33 -15.21 -17.91
CA LYS A 16 1.32 -16.68 -17.72
C LYS A 16 1.74 -17.13 -16.32
N TYR A 17 2.39 -16.26 -15.54
CA TYR A 17 2.81 -16.55 -14.17
C TYR A 17 1.95 -15.83 -13.11
N ASP A 18 0.96 -15.04 -13.52
CA ASP A 18 0.18 -14.24 -12.57
C ASP A 18 -0.62 -15.10 -11.61
N HIS A 19 -1.03 -16.30 -12.02
CA HIS A 19 -1.73 -17.29 -11.19
C HIS A 19 -0.85 -17.90 -10.08
N LEU A 20 0.46 -17.68 -10.08
CA LEU A 20 1.38 -18.24 -9.08
C LEU A 20 1.49 -17.33 -7.86
N THR A 21 1.57 -17.93 -6.69
CA THR A 21 2.11 -17.29 -5.49
C THR A 21 3.64 -17.26 -5.54
N VAL A 22 4.27 -16.47 -4.67
CA VAL A 22 5.74 -16.50 -4.52
C VAL A 22 6.21 -17.91 -4.10
N ARG A 23 5.46 -18.57 -3.20
CA ARG A 23 5.75 -19.96 -2.79
C ARG A 23 5.73 -20.91 -3.98
N ASP A 24 4.67 -20.90 -4.78
CA ASP A 24 4.55 -21.81 -5.93
C ASP A 24 5.74 -21.68 -6.86
N ARG A 25 6.20 -20.44 -7.09
CA ARG A 25 7.36 -20.21 -7.93
C ARG A 25 8.66 -20.72 -7.30
N LEU A 26 8.85 -20.50 -6.00
CA LEU A 26 10.04 -21.01 -5.29
C LEU A 26 10.10 -22.53 -5.33
N ASP A 27 8.97 -23.21 -5.23
CA ASP A 27 8.91 -24.68 -5.25
C ASP A 27 9.26 -25.24 -6.64
N GLN A 28 8.88 -24.55 -7.71
CA GLN A 28 9.23 -24.91 -9.10
C GLN A 28 10.72 -24.72 -9.46
N ILE A 29 11.44 -23.86 -8.73
CA ILE A 29 12.84 -23.56 -9.04
C ILE A 29 13.73 -24.68 -8.50
N THR A 30 14.49 -25.34 -9.37
CA THR A 30 15.49 -26.35 -9.01
C THR A 30 16.88 -25.73 -8.90
N GLY A 31 17.84 -26.44 -8.30
CA GLY A 31 19.24 -25.98 -8.21
C GLY A 31 19.56 -25.02 -7.05
N PHE A 32 18.58 -24.71 -6.19
CA PHE A 32 18.78 -23.92 -4.97
C PHE A 32 18.37 -24.72 -3.73
N THR A 33 19.13 -24.56 -2.66
CA THR A 33 18.88 -25.16 -1.35
C THR A 33 17.62 -24.57 -0.70
N LYS A 34 17.07 -25.30 0.28
CA LYS A 34 15.94 -24.80 1.10
C LYS A 34 16.30 -23.47 1.80
N ARG A 35 17.55 -23.32 2.25
CA ARG A 35 18.02 -22.10 2.91
C ARG A 35 18.03 -20.91 1.96
N GLU A 36 18.51 -21.06 0.73
CA GLU A 36 18.53 -19.98 -0.26
C GLU A 36 17.11 -19.54 -0.65
N LYS A 37 16.21 -20.51 -0.87
CA LYS A 37 14.79 -20.22 -1.12
C LYS A 37 14.15 -19.51 0.06
N GLY A 38 14.45 -19.97 1.29
CA GLY A 38 14.00 -19.34 2.52
C GLY A 38 14.46 -17.89 2.62
N LEU A 39 15.74 -17.59 2.39
CA LEU A 39 16.25 -16.21 2.42
C LEU A 39 15.54 -15.30 1.42
N PHE A 40 15.23 -15.78 0.21
CA PHE A 40 14.44 -15.02 -0.76
C PHE A 40 13.02 -14.78 -0.25
N GLU A 41 12.39 -15.84 0.28
CA GLU A 41 11.04 -15.79 0.81
C GLU A 41 10.87 -14.77 1.94
N LEU A 42 11.80 -14.74 2.89
CA LEU A 42 11.84 -13.79 4.00
C LEU A 42 11.71 -12.35 3.50
N ASN A 43 12.48 -12.01 2.46
CA ASN A 43 12.43 -10.70 1.84
C ASN A 43 11.08 -10.43 1.17
N THR A 44 10.54 -11.39 0.41
CA THR A 44 9.25 -11.19 -0.27
C THR A 44 8.06 -11.10 0.67
N ASN A 45 8.11 -11.74 1.84
CA ASN A 45 7.05 -11.64 2.86
C ASN A 45 6.87 -10.18 3.33
N THR A 46 7.96 -9.40 3.35
CA THR A 46 7.92 -7.97 3.70
C THR A 46 7.08 -7.14 2.72
N PHE A 47 6.81 -7.62 1.51
CA PHE A 47 6.10 -6.85 0.48
C PHE A 47 4.60 -6.72 0.74
N GLY A 48 4.05 -7.60 1.58
CA GLY A 48 2.62 -7.61 1.93
C GLY A 48 2.33 -7.92 3.38
N SER A 49 3.35 -7.97 4.24
CA SER A 49 3.24 -8.46 5.63
C SER A 49 2.49 -9.81 5.72
N ALA A 50 2.74 -10.68 4.74
CA ALA A 50 2.00 -11.92 4.53
C ALA A 50 2.97 -13.03 4.12
N PRO A 51 2.61 -14.31 4.33
CA PRO A 51 3.41 -15.43 3.84
C PRO A 51 3.49 -15.44 2.31
N ALA A 52 4.58 -16.00 1.77
CA ALA A 52 4.80 -16.12 0.33
C ALA A 52 3.76 -17.00 -0.38
N SER A 53 3.00 -17.81 0.36
CA SER A 53 1.85 -18.58 -0.13
C SER A 53 0.60 -17.74 -0.37
N GLU A 54 0.58 -16.48 0.07
CA GLU A 54 -0.54 -15.55 -0.18
C GLU A 54 -0.16 -14.48 -1.21
N ILE A 55 1.12 -14.09 -1.25
CA ILE A 55 1.59 -13.01 -2.13
C ILE A 55 1.69 -13.50 -3.57
N GLY A 56 1.05 -12.78 -4.51
CA GLY A 56 1.16 -13.06 -5.94
C GLY A 56 2.58 -12.86 -6.46
N PHE A 57 3.10 -13.81 -7.24
CA PHE A 57 4.48 -13.79 -7.72
C PHE A 57 4.80 -12.54 -8.57
N VAL A 58 3.84 -12.06 -9.35
CA VAL A 58 3.99 -10.84 -10.17
C VAL A 58 4.27 -9.60 -9.31
N LYS A 59 3.78 -9.54 -8.06
CA LYS A 59 4.11 -8.47 -7.12
C LYS A 59 5.61 -8.45 -6.81
N ALA A 60 6.19 -9.62 -6.53
CA ALA A 60 7.61 -9.75 -6.25
C ALA A 60 8.47 -9.39 -7.47
N LEU A 61 8.11 -9.85 -8.66
CA LEU A 61 8.79 -9.49 -9.91
C LEU A 61 8.77 -7.98 -10.16
N ARG A 62 7.63 -7.35 -9.90
CA ARG A 62 7.45 -5.91 -10.10
C ARG A 62 8.28 -5.08 -9.13
N TRP A 63 8.26 -5.42 -7.84
CA TRP A 63 9.15 -4.75 -6.86
C TRP A 63 10.60 -4.92 -7.24
N PHE A 64 11.02 -6.13 -7.61
CA PHE A 64 12.38 -6.38 -8.06
C PHE A 64 12.77 -5.51 -9.28
N ALA A 65 11.88 -5.37 -10.28
CA ALA A 65 12.12 -4.49 -11.42
C ALA A 65 12.22 -3.00 -11.02
N LEU A 66 11.31 -2.51 -10.17
CA LEU A 66 11.35 -1.13 -9.63
C LEU A 66 12.60 -0.85 -8.81
N GLY A 67 13.10 -1.88 -8.10
CA GLY A 67 14.36 -1.86 -7.36
C GLY A 67 15.62 -1.92 -8.24
N GLY A 68 15.51 -1.69 -9.55
CA GLY A 68 16.65 -1.77 -10.47
C GLY A 68 17.21 -3.19 -10.60
N HIS A 69 16.35 -4.20 -10.55
CA HIS A 69 16.71 -5.62 -10.63
C HIS A 69 17.66 -6.08 -9.52
N SER A 70 17.50 -5.54 -8.31
CA SER A 70 18.24 -5.98 -7.14
C SER A 70 17.41 -5.84 -5.86
N MET A 71 17.53 -6.78 -4.93
CA MET A 71 16.88 -6.67 -3.61
C MET A 71 17.45 -5.52 -2.79
N ALA A 72 18.76 -5.25 -2.91
CA ALA A 72 19.38 -4.08 -2.29
C ALA A 72 18.74 -2.77 -2.79
N GLY A 73 18.48 -2.67 -4.10
CA GLY A 73 17.79 -1.52 -4.70
C GLY A 73 16.33 -1.41 -4.24
N VAL A 74 15.61 -2.53 -4.09
CA VAL A 74 14.26 -2.53 -3.49
C VAL A 74 14.29 -1.88 -2.11
N PHE A 75 15.14 -2.34 -1.19
CA PHE A 75 15.18 -1.79 0.16
C PHE A 75 15.72 -0.35 0.21
N LYS A 76 16.67 0.00 -0.66
CA LYS A 76 17.17 1.36 -0.79
C LYS A 76 16.04 2.34 -1.15
N LEU A 77 15.22 1.99 -2.15
CA LEU A 77 14.16 2.87 -2.65
C LEU A 77 12.91 2.86 -1.76
N ALA A 78 12.52 1.69 -1.22
CA ALA A 78 11.30 1.54 -0.44
C ALA A 78 11.49 1.84 1.07
N GLY A 79 12.70 1.64 1.60
CA GLY A 79 12.93 1.54 3.04
C GLY A 79 13.85 2.60 3.63
N VAL A 80 14.94 2.96 2.94
CA VAL A 80 16.06 3.72 3.53
C VAL A 80 15.80 5.21 3.64
N PHE A 81 15.25 5.85 2.60
CA PHE A 81 15.07 7.31 2.59
C PHE A 81 13.72 7.71 3.18
N LYS A 82 13.74 8.77 4.01
CA LYS A 82 12.56 9.37 4.63
C LYS A 82 12.52 10.87 4.37
N LEU A 83 11.31 11.42 4.33
CA LEU A 83 11.14 12.87 4.31
C LEU A 83 11.43 13.44 5.70
N GLY A 84 12.40 14.35 5.80
CA GLY A 84 12.68 15.11 7.02
C GLY A 84 11.66 16.22 7.28
N LYS A 85 11.88 17.04 8.32
CA LYS A 85 11.11 18.27 8.59
C LYS A 85 9.58 18.06 8.63
N GLY A 86 9.13 17.06 9.39
CA GLY A 86 7.71 16.73 9.60
C GLY A 86 7.14 15.63 8.73
N GLY A 87 7.98 14.95 7.92
CA GLY A 87 7.62 13.71 7.25
C GLY A 87 6.45 13.83 6.27
N ILE A 88 5.72 12.72 6.12
CA ILE A 88 4.61 12.63 5.16
C ILE A 88 3.45 13.58 5.53
N THR A 89 3.23 13.86 6.81
CA THR A 89 2.21 14.81 7.26
C THR A 89 2.51 16.22 6.79
N ALA A 90 3.74 16.69 6.95
CA ALA A 90 4.13 18.02 6.45
C ALA A 90 4.11 18.09 4.92
N PHE A 91 4.50 17.01 4.24
CA PHE A 91 4.39 16.89 2.78
C PHE A 91 2.94 17.04 2.30
N ALA A 92 2.01 16.23 2.83
CA ALA A 92 0.59 16.29 2.47
C ALA A 92 -0.06 17.64 2.79
N ARG A 93 0.28 18.24 3.94
CA ARG A 93 -0.23 19.57 4.33
C ARG A 93 0.24 20.67 3.38
N ARG A 94 1.49 20.61 2.89
CA ARG A 94 2.01 21.58 1.92
C ARG A 94 1.29 21.47 0.59
N MET A 95 1.09 20.26 0.09
CA MET A 95 0.27 20.04 -1.11
C MET A 95 -1.16 20.57 -0.92
N PHE A 96 -1.79 20.29 0.22
CA PHE A 96 -3.14 20.77 0.50
C PHE A 96 -3.21 22.31 0.62
N ALA A 97 -2.17 22.98 1.12
CA ALA A 97 -2.11 24.44 1.20
C ALA A 97 -2.09 25.13 -0.18
N GLU A 98 -1.75 24.41 -1.25
CA GLU A 98 -1.83 24.89 -2.63
C GLU A 98 -3.21 24.70 -3.26
N PHE A 99 -4.07 23.87 -2.66
CA PHE A 99 -5.44 23.67 -3.13
C PHE A 99 -6.27 24.97 -2.96
N ARG A 100 -7.10 25.27 -3.96
CA ARG A 100 -7.94 26.49 -4.00
C ARG A 100 -9.43 26.20 -4.12
N GLY A 101 -9.81 24.93 -4.18
CA GLY A 101 -11.21 24.51 -4.22
C GLY A 101 -11.81 24.37 -2.83
N ASP A 102 -13.12 24.09 -2.79
CA ASP A 102 -13.82 23.80 -1.55
C ASP A 102 -13.35 22.48 -0.93
N SER A 103 -13.15 22.47 0.38
CA SER A 103 -12.77 21.27 1.14
C SER A 103 -13.84 20.93 2.18
N ILE A 104 -14.22 19.65 2.24
CA ILE A 104 -15.15 19.13 3.25
C ILE A 104 -14.46 17.98 3.98
N PHE A 105 -14.19 18.18 5.27
CA PHE A 105 -13.72 17.13 6.16
C PHE A 105 -14.89 16.52 6.94
N GLY A 106 -14.77 15.25 7.34
CA GLY A 106 -15.83 14.52 8.06
C GLY A 106 -17.01 14.06 7.19
N GLY A 107 -17.02 14.38 5.90
CA GLY A 107 -18.03 13.90 4.95
C GLY A 107 -17.72 12.48 4.46
N VAL A 108 -18.60 11.53 4.77
CA VAL A 108 -18.46 10.12 4.33
C VAL A 108 -19.39 9.86 3.16
N VAL A 109 -18.84 9.46 2.01
CA VAL A 109 -19.61 9.15 0.80
C VAL A 109 -20.33 7.82 0.98
N LYS A 110 -21.65 7.78 0.68
CA LYS A 110 -22.46 6.56 0.70
C LYS A 110 -22.88 6.07 -0.68
N GLU A 111 -23.11 6.98 -1.61
CA GLU A 111 -23.54 6.64 -2.97
C GLU A 111 -22.96 7.61 -4.00
N VAL A 112 -22.56 7.05 -5.15
CA VAL A 112 -22.19 7.79 -6.36
C VAL A 112 -23.18 7.41 -7.47
N LYS A 113 -24.03 8.37 -7.85
CA LYS A 113 -25.07 8.19 -8.86
C LYS A 113 -24.83 9.09 -10.07
N GLN A 114 -24.63 8.49 -11.23
CA GLN A 114 -24.52 9.18 -12.50
C GLN A 114 -25.92 9.46 -13.07
N VAL A 115 -26.10 10.65 -13.59
CA VAL A 115 -27.32 11.12 -14.26
C VAL A 115 -26.94 11.81 -15.57
N ALA A 116 -27.91 12.11 -16.44
CA ALA A 116 -27.64 12.74 -17.73
C ALA A 116 -26.78 14.02 -17.62
N SER A 117 -27.01 14.83 -16.58
CA SER A 117 -26.32 16.11 -16.35
C SER A 117 -25.00 16.02 -15.55
N GLY A 118 -24.56 14.84 -15.12
CA GLY A 118 -23.32 14.69 -14.33
C GLY A 118 -23.41 13.59 -13.27
N VAL A 119 -22.83 13.85 -12.12
CA VAL A 119 -22.75 12.92 -10.99
C VAL A 119 -23.33 13.56 -9.74
N LYS A 120 -24.12 12.78 -9.00
CA LYS A 120 -24.61 13.10 -7.65
C LYS A 120 -23.88 12.22 -6.65
N VAL A 121 -23.24 12.83 -5.68
CA VAL A 121 -22.56 12.16 -4.57
C VAL A 121 -23.39 12.38 -3.32
N ARG A 122 -23.92 11.30 -2.75
CA ARG A 122 -24.70 11.35 -1.51
C ARG A 122 -23.84 10.88 -0.35
N MET A 123 -23.82 11.68 0.71
CA MET A 123 -23.11 11.40 1.95
C MET A 123 -23.97 10.54 2.90
N VAL A 124 -23.36 10.01 3.95
CA VAL A 124 -24.05 9.25 5.02
C VAL A 124 -25.07 10.11 5.75
N ASP A 125 -24.76 11.38 6.02
CA ASP A 125 -25.67 12.37 6.63
C ASP A 125 -26.82 12.81 5.69
N ARG A 126 -26.92 12.19 4.50
CA ARG A 126 -27.89 12.46 3.44
C ARG A 126 -27.68 13.77 2.68
N SER A 127 -26.66 14.55 3.02
CA SER A 127 -26.26 15.70 2.20
C SER A 127 -25.80 15.22 0.81
N MET A 128 -25.93 16.09 -0.19
CA MET A 128 -25.71 15.73 -1.58
C MET A 128 -24.87 16.80 -2.29
N LYS A 129 -23.88 16.35 -3.06
CA LYS A 129 -23.00 17.17 -3.89
C LYS A 129 -23.16 16.80 -5.35
N ARG A 130 -23.00 17.78 -6.25
CA ARG A 130 -23.11 17.59 -7.70
C ARG A 130 -21.79 17.97 -8.35
N ALA A 131 -21.38 17.19 -9.34
CA ALA A 131 -20.20 17.46 -10.14
C ALA A 131 -20.41 16.99 -11.59
N LYS A 132 -19.62 17.52 -12.52
CA LYS A 132 -19.60 17.02 -13.91
C LYS A 132 -18.86 15.68 -14.01
N VAL A 133 -17.79 15.52 -13.23
CA VAL A 133 -16.93 14.33 -13.14
C VAL A 133 -16.55 14.16 -11.66
N VAL A 134 -16.38 12.93 -11.21
CA VAL A 134 -15.90 12.61 -9.85
C VAL A 134 -14.59 11.82 -9.96
N VAL A 135 -13.57 12.21 -9.20
CA VAL A 135 -12.36 11.40 -9.00
C VAL A 135 -12.50 10.67 -7.67
N LEU A 136 -12.41 9.34 -7.69
CA LEU A 136 -12.42 8.49 -6.50
C LEU A 136 -11.01 8.02 -6.19
N THR A 137 -10.52 8.43 -5.02
CA THR A 137 -9.19 8.06 -4.50
C THR A 137 -9.26 7.05 -3.36
N ILE A 138 -10.34 6.26 -3.34
CA ILE A 138 -10.72 5.40 -2.22
C ILE A 138 -9.99 4.05 -2.34
N PRO A 139 -9.45 3.49 -1.23
CA PRO A 139 -8.77 2.20 -1.25
C PRO A 139 -9.65 1.06 -1.77
N LEU A 140 -9.04 0.06 -2.41
CA LEU A 140 -9.74 -1.08 -3.02
C LEU A 140 -10.68 -1.77 -2.02
N ASN A 141 -10.21 -2.01 -0.80
CA ASN A 141 -10.97 -2.70 0.25
C ASN A 141 -12.13 -1.86 0.81
N CYS A 142 -12.18 -0.56 0.53
CA CYS A 142 -13.23 0.36 0.98
C CYS A 142 -14.28 0.63 -0.11
N LEU A 143 -14.04 0.24 -1.37
CA LEU A 143 -14.96 0.52 -2.47
C LEU A 143 -16.33 -0.18 -2.31
N SER A 144 -16.39 -1.30 -1.57
CA SER A 144 -17.64 -2.01 -1.28
C SER A 144 -18.61 -1.24 -0.38
N ASP A 145 -18.14 -0.21 0.35
CA ASP A 145 -19.01 0.59 1.23
C ASP A 145 -19.90 1.59 0.47
N ILE A 146 -19.55 1.82 -0.80
CA ILE A 146 -20.14 2.84 -1.67
C ILE A 146 -21.04 2.17 -2.69
N MET A 147 -22.28 2.65 -2.75
CA MET A 147 -23.22 2.23 -3.78
C MET A 147 -22.98 3.01 -5.08
N PHE A 148 -22.87 2.29 -6.20
CA PHE A 148 -22.71 2.89 -7.52
C PHE A 148 -23.97 2.72 -8.36
N SER A 149 -24.41 3.80 -9.02
CA SER A 149 -25.55 3.78 -9.94
C SER A 149 -25.17 4.52 -11.24
N PRO A 150 -25.07 3.85 -12.40
CA PRO A 150 -25.20 2.40 -12.61
C PRO A 150 -24.10 1.61 -11.88
N PRO A 151 -24.32 0.31 -11.59
CA PRO A 151 -23.33 -0.53 -10.90
C PRO A 151 -22.01 -0.58 -11.66
N LEU A 152 -20.91 -0.80 -10.94
CA LEU A 152 -19.60 -1.03 -11.54
C LEU A 152 -19.62 -2.29 -12.42
N SER A 153 -18.66 -2.40 -13.34
CA SER A 153 -18.55 -3.60 -14.18
C SER A 153 -18.36 -4.87 -13.32
N PRO A 154 -18.81 -6.05 -13.79
CA PRO A 154 -18.65 -7.31 -13.04
C PRO A 154 -17.21 -7.58 -12.59
N LEU A 155 -16.22 -7.27 -13.46
CA LEU A 155 -14.80 -7.43 -13.13
C LEU A 155 -14.35 -6.54 -11.97
N ARG A 156 -14.85 -5.30 -11.87
CA ARG A 156 -14.55 -4.41 -10.74
C ARG A 156 -15.23 -4.91 -9.47
N GLN A 157 -16.46 -5.39 -9.56
CA GLN A 157 -17.16 -5.96 -8.40
C GLN A 157 -16.40 -7.18 -7.86
N GLU A 158 -15.90 -8.05 -8.75
CA GLU A 158 -15.07 -9.18 -8.38
C GLU A 158 -13.75 -8.74 -7.74
N ALA A 159 -13.07 -7.73 -8.30
CA ALA A 159 -11.85 -7.17 -7.73
C ALA A 159 -12.07 -6.58 -6.33
N ILE A 160 -13.19 -5.89 -6.12
CA ILE A 160 -13.58 -5.32 -4.82
C ILE A 160 -13.88 -6.43 -3.81
N ALA A 161 -14.58 -7.49 -4.22
CA ALA A 161 -14.85 -8.64 -3.37
C ALA A 161 -13.56 -9.41 -3.02
N THR A 162 -12.62 -9.50 -3.97
CA THR A 162 -11.31 -10.14 -3.76
C THR A 162 -10.44 -9.32 -2.81
N GLY A 163 -10.38 -8.01 -3.02
CA GLY A 163 -9.58 -7.09 -2.21
C GLY A 163 -8.06 -7.27 -2.37
N GLN A 164 -7.33 -6.48 -1.59
CA GLN A 164 -5.89 -6.63 -1.36
C GLN A 164 -5.66 -7.37 -0.03
N ILE A 165 -4.57 -8.14 0.06
CA ILE A 165 -4.36 -9.14 1.12
C ILE A 165 -3.62 -8.63 2.37
N ASN A 166 -3.01 -7.46 2.33
CA ASN A 166 -2.18 -6.96 3.43
C ASN A 166 -3.04 -6.32 4.53
N GLN A 167 -3.14 -7.06 5.63
CA GLN A 167 -3.80 -6.65 6.86
C GLN A 167 -2.82 -6.68 8.05
N GLY A 168 -1.51 -6.69 7.78
CA GLY A 168 -0.47 -6.75 8.80
C GLY A 168 -0.44 -5.51 9.70
N ALA A 169 0.01 -5.70 10.94
CA ALA A 169 0.19 -4.60 11.89
C ALA A 169 1.44 -3.78 11.56
N LYS A 170 1.39 -2.46 11.79
CA LYS A 170 2.57 -1.59 11.77
C LYS A 170 2.70 -0.92 13.13
N ILE A 171 3.81 -1.16 13.81
CA ILE A 171 4.03 -0.69 15.17
C ILE A 171 5.37 0.04 15.22
N HIS A 172 5.36 1.28 15.66
CA HIS A 172 6.56 2.03 15.99
C HIS A 172 6.90 1.81 17.46
N PHE A 173 8.17 1.61 17.76
CA PHE A 173 8.68 1.46 19.12
C PHE A 173 9.76 2.50 19.39
N LYS A 174 9.84 2.94 20.64
CA LYS A 174 10.99 3.66 21.20
C LYS A 174 11.71 2.73 22.16
N LEU A 175 12.96 2.43 21.86
CA LEU A 175 13.87 1.68 22.72
C LEU A 175 14.72 2.64 23.55
N ARG A 176 15.06 2.25 24.78
CA ARG A 176 15.95 3.02 25.66
C ARG A 176 17.37 3.09 25.09
N GLU A 177 17.84 1.99 24.55
CA GLU A 177 19.21 1.82 24.08
C GLU A 177 19.44 2.58 22.77
N THR A 178 20.62 3.18 22.63
CA THR A 178 21.08 3.70 21.34
C THR A 178 21.81 2.57 20.63
N LEU A 179 21.20 2.03 19.58
CA LEU A 179 21.67 0.83 18.90
C LEU A 179 22.30 1.18 17.53
N PRO A 180 23.21 0.35 17.01
CA PRO A 180 23.57 0.39 15.60
C PRO A 180 22.37 0.02 14.71
N GLY A 181 22.45 0.33 13.42
CA GLY A 181 21.43 -0.06 12.46
C GLY A 181 21.23 -1.58 12.42
N TRP A 182 19.99 -2.05 12.53
CA TRP A 182 19.64 -3.46 12.49
C TRP A 182 18.37 -3.72 11.67
N PHE A 183 18.30 -4.94 11.13
CA PHE A 183 17.14 -5.47 10.41
C PHE A 183 16.87 -6.89 10.90
N PHE A 184 15.61 -7.17 11.23
CA PHE A 184 15.11 -8.44 11.70
C PHE A 184 14.12 -9.01 10.69
N THR A 185 14.25 -10.30 10.39
CA THR A 185 13.29 -11.11 9.66
C THR A 185 13.49 -12.56 10.07
N THR A 186 12.43 -13.37 10.07
CA THR A 186 12.53 -14.79 10.43
C THR A 186 11.52 -15.63 9.66
N GLU A 187 11.74 -16.94 9.66
CA GLU A 187 10.90 -17.92 8.96
C GLU A 187 9.43 -17.80 9.41
N PRO A 188 8.47 -17.94 8.49
CA PRO A 188 7.05 -17.94 8.85
C PRO A 188 6.75 -18.94 9.97
N GLY A 189 5.89 -18.52 10.92
CA GLY A 189 5.51 -19.34 12.06
C GLY A 189 6.47 -19.30 13.26
N ARG A 190 7.63 -18.63 13.14
CA ARG A 190 8.57 -18.45 14.27
C ARG A 190 8.39 -17.14 15.04
N SER A 191 7.62 -16.21 14.49
CA SER A 191 7.42 -14.87 15.05
C SER A 191 6.06 -14.32 14.62
N ARG A 192 5.48 -13.47 15.46
CA ARG A 192 4.32 -12.64 15.11
C ARG A 192 4.70 -11.53 14.13
N PHE A 193 5.97 -11.10 14.14
CA PHE A 193 6.55 -10.12 13.22
C PHE A 193 7.08 -10.79 11.94
N VAL A 194 6.71 -10.23 10.80
CA VAL A 194 7.29 -10.55 9.49
C VAL A 194 8.72 -9.99 9.42
N PHE A 195 8.87 -8.72 9.79
CA PHE A 195 10.14 -8.03 9.82
C PHE A 195 10.09 -6.83 10.77
N ALA A 196 11.26 -6.39 11.23
CA ALA A 196 11.43 -5.16 12.00
C ALA A 196 12.78 -4.53 11.69
N PHE A 197 12.92 -3.23 11.89
CA PHE A 197 14.21 -2.56 11.70
C PHE A 197 14.34 -1.29 12.56
N SER A 198 15.58 -0.91 12.88
CA SER A 198 15.89 0.40 13.44
C SER A 198 15.70 1.48 12.36
N ASP A 199 14.91 2.50 12.66
CA ASP A 199 14.69 3.63 11.75
C ASP A 199 15.74 4.72 11.97
N HIS A 200 15.82 5.26 13.19
CA HIS A 200 16.82 6.26 13.54
C HIS A 200 17.03 6.33 15.06
N ASN A 201 18.17 6.86 15.48
CA ASN A 201 18.39 7.18 16.89
C ASN A 201 17.75 8.53 17.21
N GLY A 202 17.07 8.61 18.35
CA GLY A 202 16.56 9.87 18.87
C GLY A 202 17.71 10.85 19.08
N THR A 203 17.45 12.15 18.97
CA THR A 203 18.46 13.18 19.24
C THR A 203 18.00 14.04 20.41
N GLN A 204 18.86 14.21 21.40
CA GLN A 204 18.80 15.30 22.37
C GLN A 204 19.97 16.26 22.10
N PRO A 205 19.92 17.51 22.61
CA PRO A 205 20.92 18.53 22.31
C PRO A 205 22.39 18.10 22.49
N SER A 206 22.67 17.14 23.37
CA SER A 206 24.02 16.69 23.70
C SER A 206 24.30 15.19 23.53
N SER A 207 23.31 14.35 23.18
CA SER A 207 23.54 12.92 22.95
C SER A 207 22.41 12.25 22.17
N PRO A 208 22.67 11.10 21.52
CA PRO A 208 21.60 10.20 21.10
C PRO A 208 20.69 9.84 22.28
N SER A 209 19.40 9.66 22.01
CA SER A 209 18.36 9.38 23.00
C SER A 209 17.52 8.20 22.54
N GLY A 210 18.09 7.00 22.69
CA GLY A 210 17.43 5.75 22.36
C GLY A 210 17.27 5.52 20.85
N THR A 211 16.62 4.41 20.50
CA THR A 211 16.41 3.99 19.11
C THR A 211 14.93 3.97 18.80
N TYR A 212 14.52 4.64 17.72
CA TYR A 212 13.20 4.44 17.13
C TYR A 212 13.28 3.29 16.12
N CYS A 213 12.40 2.31 16.26
CA CYS A 213 12.32 1.18 15.35
C CYS A 213 10.87 0.89 14.94
N ILE A 214 10.70 0.10 13.90
CA ILE A 214 9.40 -0.24 13.33
C ILE A 214 9.31 -1.76 13.20
N GLY A 215 8.23 -2.35 13.70
CA GLY A 215 7.90 -3.76 13.51
C GLY A 215 6.63 -3.91 12.67
N PHE A 216 6.64 -4.92 11.79
CA PHE A 216 5.53 -5.26 10.92
C PHE A 216 5.05 -6.69 11.23
N GLY A 217 3.80 -6.82 11.65
CA GLY A 217 3.18 -8.10 12.02
C GLY A 217 2.56 -8.81 10.82
N TYR A 218 2.51 -10.14 10.87
CA TYR A 218 1.73 -10.93 9.91
C TYR A 218 0.23 -10.59 9.98
N ASN A 219 -0.52 -10.92 8.93
CA ASN A 219 -1.99 -10.89 8.93
C ASN A 219 -2.55 -11.63 10.16
N GLY A 220 -3.50 -11.01 10.87
CA GLY A 220 -4.11 -11.55 12.08
C GLY A 220 -3.23 -11.47 13.35
N SER A 221 -1.93 -11.20 13.22
CA SER A 221 -1.09 -10.88 14.37
C SER A 221 -1.48 -9.53 14.97
N PHE A 222 -1.37 -9.40 16.30
CA PHE A 222 -1.70 -8.18 17.04
C PHE A 222 -3.15 -7.72 16.82
N ALA A 223 -4.13 -8.63 16.91
CA ALA A 223 -5.54 -8.28 16.72
C ALA A 223 -5.98 -7.12 17.63
N ASP A 224 -5.63 -7.17 18.93
CA ASP A 224 -5.86 -6.07 19.87
C ASP A 224 -4.68 -5.10 19.90
N LYS A 225 -4.83 -3.96 19.24
CA LYS A 225 -3.82 -2.88 19.19
C LYS A 225 -3.69 -2.09 20.51
N THR A 226 -4.66 -2.24 21.42
CA THR A 226 -4.68 -1.56 22.71
C THR A 226 -3.96 -2.37 23.80
N ASN A 227 -3.73 -3.66 23.57
CA ASN A 227 -3.00 -4.53 24.49
C ASN A 227 -1.48 -4.32 24.41
N GLY A 228 -1.01 -3.22 25.01
CA GLY A 228 0.40 -2.86 25.03
C GLY A 228 1.31 -3.89 25.68
N LYS A 229 0.81 -4.61 26.70
CA LYS A 229 1.57 -5.70 27.35
C LYS A 229 1.87 -6.82 26.35
N ALA A 230 0.87 -7.26 25.59
CA ALA A 230 1.05 -8.30 24.57
C ALA A 230 1.97 -7.83 23.44
N ILE A 231 1.86 -6.57 22.99
CA ILE A 231 2.72 -5.98 21.96
C ILE A 231 4.20 -5.94 22.41
N VAL A 232 4.46 -5.47 23.64
CA VAL A 232 5.83 -5.39 24.18
C VAL A 232 6.40 -6.78 24.46
N SER A 233 5.60 -7.69 25.01
CA SER A 233 6.02 -9.10 25.21
C SER A 233 6.42 -9.73 23.88
N ALA A 234 5.63 -9.49 22.83
CA ALA A 234 5.93 -9.99 21.51
C ALA A 234 7.23 -9.43 20.93
N PHE A 235 7.49 -8.14 21.11
CA PHE A 235 8.75 -7.55 20.69
C PHE A 235 9.94 -8.25 21.37
N ASN A 236 9.85 -8.45 22.69
CA ASN A 236 10.93 -9.07 23.46
C ASN A 236 11.14 -10.55 23.11
N GLU A 237 10.05 -11.30 22.94
CA GLU A 237 10.08 -12.74 22.60
C GLU A 237 10.58 -12.97 21.17
N ASP A 238 10.10 -12.16 20.22
CA ASP A 238 10.31 -12.44 18.79
C ASP A 238 11.52 -11.72 18.20
N ILE A 239 11.83 -10.50 18.67
CA ILE A 239 12.87 -9.64 18.08
C ILE A 239 14.13 -9.67 18.93
N ASN A 240 14.07 -9.19 20.17
CA ASN A 240 15.22 -9.23 21.08
C ASN A 240 14.82 -8.97 22.54
N PRO A 241 15.06 -9.91 23.47
CA PRO A 241 14.70 -9.75 24.88
C PRO A 241 15.60 -8.76 25.63
N ASN A 242 16.75 -8.38 25.07
CA ASN A 242 17.71 -7.49 25.72
C ASN A 242 17.45 -6.00 25.44
N TYR A 243 16.43 -5.67 24.63
CA TYR A 243 16.07 -4.28 24.33
C TYR A 243 14.95 -3.80 25.24
N THR A 244 15.08 -2.60 25.79
CA THR A 244 14.08 -2.03 26.68
C THR A 244 13.10 -1.17 25.88
N VAL A 245 11.89 -1.68 25.62
CA VAL A 245 10.81 -0.89 25.01
C VAL A 245 10.25 0.12 26.03
N GLU A 246 10.42 1.41 25.76
CA GLU A 246 9.91 2.50 26.62
C GLU A 246 8.54 2.99 26.18
N ALA A 247 8.27 2.94 24.87
CA ALA A 247 6.99 3.34 24.30
C ALA A 247 6.75 2.63 22.98
N TYR A 248 5.49 2.55 22.59
CA TYR A 248 5.08 2.15 21.26
C TYR A 248 3.93 3.02 20.77
N VAL A 249 3.75 3.10 19.46
CA VAL A 249 2.56 3.68 18.83
C VAL A 249 2.19 2.85 17.60
N THR A 250 0.90 2.61 17.45
CA THR A 250 0.36 1.84 16.33
C THR A 250 -1.00 2.41 15.93
N HIS A 251 -1.40 2.11 14.70
CA HIS A 251 -2.73 2.40 14.16
C HIS A 251 -3.34 1.11 13.66
N ASP A 252 -4.63 0.91 13.91
CA ASP A 252 -5.32 -0.31 13.49
C ASP A 252 -5.81 -0.21 12.04
N TRP A 253 -4.86 -0.25 11.09
CA TRP A 253 -5.13 -0.14 9.66
C TRP A 253 -6.14 -1.18 9.14
N MET A 254 -6.16 -2.38 9.73
CA MET A 254 -7.09 -3.46 9.35
C MET A 254 -8.55 -3.08 9.64
N ASN A 255 -8.82 -2.53 10.83
CA ASN A 255 -10.18 -2.21 11.27
C ASN A 255 -10.55 -0.73 11.06
N ASP A 256 -9.63 0.08 10.55
CA ASP A 256 -9.94 1.44 10.11
C ASP A 256 -10.97 1.39 8.97
N PRO A 257 -12.17 1.97 9.16
CA PRO A 257 -13.25 1.88 8.18
C PRO A 257 -12.93 2.58 6.84
N TYR A 258 -11.88 3.40 6.80
CA TYR A 258 -11.46 4.15 5.62
C TYR A 258 -10.14 3.66 5.01
N ALA A 259 -9.57 2.56 5.54
CA ALA A 259 -8.40 1.90 4.97
C ALA A 259 -8.63 0.40 4.72
N LYS A 260 -9.16 -0.33 5.72
CA LYS A 260 -9.44 -1.78 5.68
C LYS A 260 -8.23 -2.61 5.22
N GLY A 261 -7.05 -2.24 5.70
CA GLY A 261 -5.76 -2.81 5.33
C GLY A 261 -4.63 -1.78 5.36
N ALA A 262 -3.40 -2.25 5.25
CA ALA A 262 -2.21 -1.41 5.23
C ALA A 262 -1.92 -0.92 3.79
N TRP A 263 -0.75 -1.22 3.22
CA TRP A 263 -0.47 -0.93 1.82
C TRP A 263 -0.90 -2.08 0.91
N ALA A 264 -1.38 -1.76 -0.30
CA ALA A 264 -1.86 -2.78 -1.23
C ALA A 264 -0.82 -3.85 -1.57
N CYS A 265 -1.14 -5.10 -1.24
CA CYS A 265 -0.51 -6.29 -1.78
C CYS A 265 -1.58 -7.15 -2.46
N TRP A 266 -1.35 -7.59 -3.69
CA TRP A 266 -2.32 -8.41 -4.42
C TRP A 266 -1.91 -9.89 -4.36
N GLY A 267 -2.91 -10.75 -4.27
CA GLY A 267 -2.75 -12.19 -4.37
C GLY A 267 -2.52 -12.66 -5.82
N PRO A 268 -2.37 -13.98 -6.04
CA PRO A 268 -2.25 -14.56 -7.36
C PRO A 268 -3.49 -14.28 -8.24
N GLY A 269 -3.28 -14.16 -9.55
CA GLY A 269 -4.30 -14.00 -10.59
C GLY A 269 -4.93 -12.61 -10.67
N CYS A 270 -4.56 -11.70 -9.77
CA CYS A 270 -5.21 -10.40 -9.65
C CYS A 270 -4.69 -9.37 -10.66
N THR A 271 -3.41 -9.40 -11.02
CA THR A 271 -2.80 -8.29 -11.78
C THR A 271 -3.26 -8.28 -13.23
N SER A 272 -3.17 -9.44 -13.90
CA SER A 272 -3.58 -9.59 -15.29
C SER A 272 -5.09 -9.43 -15.49
N LYS A 273 -5.87 -9.80 -14.47
CA LYS A 273 -7.33 -9.79 -14.51
C LYS A 273 -7.92 -8.42 -14.17
N TYR A 274 -7.52 -7.81 -13.06
CA TYR A 274 -8.24 -6.66 -12.49
C TYR A 274 -7.61 -5.30 -12.78
N LEU A 275 -6.30 -5.24 -13.06
CA LEU A 275 -5.59 -3.96 -13.13
C LEU A 275 -6.22 -2.97 -14.12
N LYS A 276 -6.45 -3.42 -15.36
CA LYS A 276 -7.05 -2.57 -16.40
C LYS A 276 -8.42 -2.05 -15.99
N ALA A 277 -9.28 -2.94 -15.50
CA ALA A 277 -10.61 -2.56 -15.06
C ALA A 277 -10.56 -1.56 -13.89
N LEU A 278 -9.66 -1.73 -12.92
CA LEU A 278 -9.52 -0.80 -11.79
C LEU A 278 -8.97 0.58 -12.21
N GLN A 279 -8.19 0.65 -13.30
CA GLN A 279 -7.61 1.89 -13.81
C GLN A 279 -8.55 2.67 -14.73
N GLU A 280 -9.40 1.99 -15.50
CA GLU A 280 -10.30 2.65 -16.46
C GLU A 280 -11.38 3.51 -15.75
N PRO A 281 -11.85 4.60 -16.37
CA PRO A 281 -13.05 5.29 -15.92
C PRO A 281 -14.32 4.42 -15.97
N HIS A 282 -15.32 4.77 -15.16
CA HIS A 282 -16.68 4.23 -15.22
C HIS A 282 -17.65 5.36 -15.54
N GLY A 283 -17.83 5.67 -16.82
CA GLY A 283 -18.56 6.85 -17.26
C GLY A 283 -17.87 8.13 -16.77
N ARG A 284 -18.55 8.91 -15.93
CA ARG A 284 -18.07 10.18 -15.35
C ARG A 284 -17.36 10.00 -14.01
N VAL A 285 -16.99 8.76 -13.66
CA VAL A 285 -16.25 8.44 -12.43
C VAL A 285 -14.85 7.96 -12.81
N VAL A 286 -13.83 8.72 -12.41
CA VAL A 286 -12.41 8.42 -12.61
C VAL A 286 -11.84 7.78 -11.34
N PHE A 287 -11.00 6.76 -11.49
CA PHE A 287 -10.42 6.01 -10.36
C PHE A 287 -8.93 6.29 -10.21
N ALA A 288 -8.52 6.74 -9.03
CA ALA A 288 -7.15 7.14 -8.73
C ALA A 288 -6.68 6.68 -7.35
N SER A 289 -6.19 5.45 -7.23
CA SER A 289 -5.63 4.93 -5.98
C SER A 289 -4.25 4.33 -6.22
N ALA A 290 -3.38 4.46 -5.21
CA ALA A 290 -2.10 3.75 -5.17
C ALA A 290 -2.28 2.23 -5.32
N ASP A 291 -3.45 1.69 -4.99
CA ASP A 291 -3.76 0.27 -4.99
C ASP A 291 -3.75 -0.36 -6.38
N TRP A 292 -3.86 0.43 -7.45
CA TRP A 292 -3.77 0.00 -8.85
C TRP A 292 -2.83 0.87 -9.68
N ALA A 293 -1.83 1.49 -9.04
CA ALA A 293 -0.74 2.15 -9.76
C ALA A 293 0.03 1.17 -10.65
N ASP A 294 0.68 1.70 -11.68
CA ASP A 294 1.60 0.99 -12.56
C ASP A 294 2.97 0.85 -11.94
N GLY A 295 3.54 1.92 -11.38
CA GLY A 295 4.84 2.02 -10.70
C GLY A 295 4.87 1.49 -9.27
N TRP A 296 5.00 2.34 -8.26
CA TRP A 296 5.05 1.88 -6.86
C TRP A 296 3.63 1.68 -6.26
N ARG A 297 2.94 0.59 -6.68
CA ARG A 297 1.61 0.23 -6.13
C ARG A 297 1.63 -0.04 -4.63
N GLY A 298 0.73 0.62 -3.91
CA GLY A 298 0.64 0.65 -2.45
C GLY A 298 1.54 1.71 -1.79
N PHE A 299 2.26 2.52 -2.57
CA PHE A 299 3.11 3.59 -2.05
C PHE A 299 2.53 4.97 -2.38
N VAL A 300 3.03 5.99 -1.69
CA VAL A 300 2.74 7.40 -1.95
C VAL A 300 3.05 7.78 -3.39
N ASP A 301 4.17 7.28 -3.94
CA ASP A 301 4.55 7.51 -5.34
C ASP A 301 3.47 7.01 -6.33
N GLY A 302 2.93 5.80 -6.11
CA GLY A 302 1.80 5.30 -6.89
C GLY A 302 0.51 6.11 -6.71
N ALA A 303 0.29 6.72 -5.54
CA ALA A 303 -0.83 7.64 -5.34
C ALA A 303 -0.68 8.92 -6.18
N LEU A 304 0.54 9.48 -6.23
CA LEU A 304 0.87 10.64 -7.04
C LEU A 304 0.74 10.33 -8.54
N GLU A 305 1.28 9.20 -8.98
CA GLU A 305 1.15 8.70 -10.35
C GLU A 305 -0.33 8.63 -10.77
N ARG A 306 -1.16 7.95 -9.98
CA ARG A 306 -2.59 7.81 -10.31
C ARG A 306 -3.36 9.12 -10.21
N GLY A 307 -2.95 10.03 -9.32
CA GLY A 307 -3.49 11.39 -9.27
C GLY A 307 -3.20 12.17 -10.55
N GLN A 308 -1.97 12.08 -11.08
CA GLN A 308 -1.60 12.73 -12.35
C GLN A 308 -2.35 12.15 -13.54
N VAL A 309 -2.46 10.81 -13.63
CA VAL A 309 -3.23 10.15 -14.69
C VAL A 309 -4.70 10.59 -14.66
N ALA A 310 -5.29 10.71 -13.48
CA ALA A 310 -6.67 11.13 -13.33
C ALA A 310 -6.94 12.56 -13.84
N VAL A 311 -5.94 13.46 -13.85
CA VAL A 311 -6.09 14.77 -14.47
C VAL A 311 -6.38 14.63 -15.96
N SER A 312 -5.61 13.82 -16.67
CA SER A 312 -5.81 13.55 -18.10
C SER A 312 -7.18 12.92 -18.36
N ASP A 313 -7.60 11.95 -17.55
CA ASP A 313 -8.91 11.30 -17.69
C ASP A 313 -10.06 12.31 -17.47
N VAL A 314 -9.94 13.19 -16.47
CA VAL A 314 -10.94 14.24 -16.19
C VAL A 314 -11.04 15.22 -17.36
N LEU A 315 -9.90 15.69 -17.88
CA LEU A 315 -9.86 16.65 -18.97
C LEU A 315 -10.45 16.08 -20.27
N ALA A 316 -10.13 14.82 -20.58
CA ALA A 316 -10.73 14.10 -21.69
C ALA A 316 -12.26 13.99 -21.55
N LEU A 317 -12.75 13.66 -20.36
CA LEU A 317 -14.20 13.56 -20.08
C LEU A 317 -14.93 14.92 -20.09
N LEU A 318 -14.22 16.01 -19.82
CA LEU A 318 -14.77 17.37 -19.88
C LEU A 318 -14.66 18.00 -21.27
N GLY A 319 -13.94 17.37 -22.20
CA GLY A 319 -13.68 17.92 -23.54
C GLY A 319 -12.75 19.14 -23.51
N THR A 320 -11.84 19.21 -22.55
CA THR A 320 -10.89 20.30 -22.35
C THR A 320 -9.47 19.82 -22.60
N GLU A 321 -8.67 20.53 -23.40
CA GLU A 321 -7.25 20.19 -23.58
C GLU A 321 -6.41 20.62 -22.36
N LEU A 322 -5.33 19.88 -22.08
CA LEU A 322 -4.33 20.23 -21.06
C LEU A 322 -3.64 21.56 -21.43
N PRO A 323 -3.70 22.61 -20.60
CA PRO A 323 -2.80 23.74 -20.74
C PRO A 323 -1.38 23.24 -20.43
N GLY A 324 -0.56 23.07 -21.47
CA GLY A 324 0.89 22.85 -21.47
C GLY A 324 1.50 22.27 -20.18
N MET A 325 1.50 20.94 -20.03
CA MET A 325 2.41 20.30 -19.08
C MET A 325 3.84 20.40 -19.62
N ALA A 326 4.69 21.17 -18.91
CA ALA A 326 6.13 20.96 -18.97
C ALA A 326 6.41 19.51 -18.55
N LYS A 327 7.03 18.73 -19.43
CA LYS A 327 7.58 17.41 -19.10
C LYS A 327 8.56 17.60 -17.94
N LEU A 328 8.26 16.99 -16.78
CA LEU A 328 9.26 16.67 -15.77
C LEU A 328 9.81 15.27 -16.07
#